data_AF-A0A6A4I9E9-F1
#
_entry.id   AF-A0A6A4I9E9-F1
#
_cell.length_a   1.000
_cell.length_b   1.000
_cell.length_c   1.000
_cell.angle_alpha   90.00
_cell.angle_beta   90.00
_cell.angle_gamma   90.00
#
_symmetry.space_group_name_H-M   'P 1'
#
loop_
_entity.id
_entity.type
_entity.pdbx_description
1 polymer ?
#
loop_
_entity_poly.entity_id
_entity_poly.type
_entity_poly.pdbx_seq_one_letter_code
_entity_poly.pdbx_strand_id
1 'polypeptide(L)'
;MDRVADCFVAASRTRVPFWFFFSFDMSSIPSETKDDVHLLCSYLENFGQSERMLHYAHGLLVSTFAGERSSFQQPTLDSAWSFVKERLSSAIQSPIHYVPSLFIDPELYSKMKSLDGAFNWNGSWPLHLDSDSPRREIECPVLETDMNHITKPQRTWNKNWIYRGDDWLFVRRWEQLIAMRDQIDIVQIISWNDYGESHYIGPIKGAQPNSQAWVDGYPHDAWLKLTAYFSRAFKEGQYPLIDKDQIFAWARPHPRNAVATNDPVPRPNHANLTDDKLWVVVFAKTAATISMYGKGDVKVVDVRAGFTKLFRSLEPGDGIKVEMERNGIIVAECSPVEFKFEARPLVYNFNAFVTCS
;
A
#
# COMPACT_ATOMS: atom_id res chain seq x y z
N MET A 1 21.90 -10.22 7.37
CA MET A 1 21.60 -9.47 8.61
C MET A 1 22.14 -8.04 8.57
N ASP A 2 23.22 -7.76 7.86
CA ASP A 2 23.92 -6.46 7.87
C ASP A 2 23.02 -5.25 7.58
N ARG A 3 22.14 -5.33 6.57
CA ARG A 3 21.22 -4.22 6.23
C ARG A 3 20.15 -3.99 7.30
N VAL A 4 19.80 -4.99 8.10
CA VAL A 4 18.91 -4.83 9.25
C VAL A 4 19.62 -4.07 10.37
N ALA A 5 20.89 -4.41 10.64
CA ALA A 5 21.69 -3.68 11.62
C ALA A 5 21.82 -2.19 11.26
N ASP A 6 22.01 -1.86 9.98
CA ASP A 6 22.01 -0.48 9.49
C ASP A 6 20.72 0.28 9.87
N CYS A 7 19.55 -0.38 9.80
CA CYS A 7 18.27 0.21 10.18
C CYS A 7 18.20 0.55 11.67
N PHE A 8 18.66 -0.35 12.56
CA PHE A 8 18.70 -0.09 14.00
C PHE A 8 19.69 1.03 14.36
N VAL A 9 20.85 1.07 13.69
CA VAL A 9 21.83 2.15 13.85
C VAL A 9 21.27 3.49 13.36
N ALA A 10 20.52 3.50 12.25
CA ALA A 10 19.84 4.71 11.79
C ALA A 10 18.76 5.16 12.79
N ALA A 11 17.97 4.22 13.32
CA ALA A 11 16.92 4.51 14.30
C ALA A 11 17.47 5.02 15.63
N SER A 12 18.62 4.52 16.10
CA SER A 12 19.23 4.99 17.35
C SER A 12 19.70 6.45 17.26
N ARG A 13 19.98 6.94 16.05
CA ARG A 13 20.36 8.34 15.80
C ARG A 13 19.16 9.29 15.72
N THR A 14 17.93 8.79 15.62
CA THR A 14 16.74 9.64 15.61
C THR A 14 16.13 9.80 17.01
N ARG A 15 15.63 11.01 17.28
CA ARG A 15 14.83 11.31 18.47
C ARG A 15 13.35 10.97 18.28
N VAL A 16 12.95 10.57 17.07
CA VAL A 16 11.57 10.20 16.78
C VAL A 16 11.28 8.83 17.43
N PRO A 17 10.12 8.68 18.10
CA PRO A 17 9.63 7.39 18.57
C PRO A 17 9.27 6.51 17.36
N PHE A 18 10.26 5.73 16.92
CA PHE A 18 10.17 4.83 15.76
C PHE A 18 10.66 3.46 16.19
N TRP A 19 9.85 2.44 15.93
CA TRP A 19 10.09 1.05 16.30
C TRP A 19 9.95 0.13 15.09
N PHE A 20 10.60 -1.03 15.19
CA PHE A 20 10.61 -2.09 14.20
C PHE A 20 9.90 -3.32 14.73
N PHE A 21 9.32 -4.10 13.82
CA PHE A 21 8.99 -5.50 14.05
C PHE A 21 9.45 -6.29 12.84
N PHE A 22 9.73 -7.58 13.01
CA PHE A 22 10.08 -8.42 11.88
C PHE A 22 8.83 -8.98 11.22
N SER A 23 8.72 -8.79 9.90
CA SER A 23 7.80 -9.55 9.04
C SER A 23 8.64 -10.45 8.15
N PHE A 24 8.62 -11.76 8.42
CA PHE A 24 9.42 -12.72 7.64
C PHE A 24 8.65 -13.17 6.39
N ASP A 25 9.28 -13.02 5.22
CA ASP A 25 8.73 -13.53 3.96
C ASP A 25 8.95 -15.04 3.84
N MET A 26 7.93 -15.81 4.23
CA MET A 26 7.96 -17.26 4.20
C MET A 26 7.80 -17.85 2.79
N SER A 27 7.54 -17.01 1.78
CA SER A 27 7.63 -17.44 0.37
C SER A 27 9.08 -17.60 -0.09
N SER A 28 10.02 -16.99 0.64
CA SER A 28 11.45 -16.95 0.32
C SER A 28 12.33 -17.64 1.37
N ILE A 29 11.77 -18.00 2.53
CA ILE A 29 12.50 -18.58 3.66
C ILE A 29 12.16 -20.07 3.82
N PRO A 30 13.17 -20.97 3.98
CA PRO A 30 12.93 -22.37 4.31
C PRO A 30 12.04 -22.54 5.55
N SER A 31 11.14 -23.52 5.53
CA SER A 31 10.22 -23.79 6.64
C SER A 31 9.68 -25.21 6.64
N GLU A 32 10.47 -26.16 6.15
CA GLU A 32 10.11 -27.58 6.05
C GLU A 32 10.56 -28.36 7.29
N THR A 33 11.76 -28.10 7.79
CA THR A 33 12.38 -28.82 8.91
C THR A 33 12.27 -28.05 10.22
N LYS A 34 12.42 -28.73 11.36
CA LYS A 34 12.46 -28.05 12.67
C LYS A 34 13.63 -27.07 12.79
N ASP A 35 14.72 -27.33 12.08
CA ASP A 35 15.93 -26.50 12.14
C ASP A 35 15.79 -25.20 11.36
N ASP A 36 14.85 -25.12 10.41
CA ASP A 36 14.61 -23.90 9.62
C ASP A 36 14.19 -22.71 10.50
N VAL A 37 13.60 -22.98 11.67
CA VAL A 37 13.24 -21.93 12.65
C VAL A 37 14.47 -21.16 13.15
N HIS A 38 15.67 -21.75 13.08
CA HIS A 38 16.90 -21.11 13.55
C HIS A 38 17.19 -19.80 12.81
N LEU A 39 16.79 -19.66 11.55
CA LEU A 39 16.94 -18.39 10.84
C LEU A 39 16.11 -17.29 11.52
N LEU A 40 14.85 -17.56 11.83
CA LEU A 40 13.97 -16.59 12.50
C LEU A 40 14.48 -16.28 13.91
N CYS A 41 14.89 -17.30 14.67
CA CYS A 41 15.49 -17.13 16.00
C CYS A 41 16.72 -16.23 15.94
N SER A 42 17.62 -16.43 14.97
CA SER A 42 18.85 -15.64 14.86
C SER A 42 18.60 -14.15 14.68
N TYR A 43 17.53 -13.76 13.97
CA TYR A 43 17.16 -12.34 13.85
C TYR A 43 16.67 -11.77 15.18
N LEU A 44 15.87 -12.52 15.94
CA LEU A 44 15.41 -12.07 17.25
C LEU A 44 16.51 -12.08 18.31
N GLU A 45 17.44 -13.03 18.28
CA GLU A 45 18.59 -13.05 19.19
C GLU A 45 19.48 -11.81 18.98
N ASN A 46 19.66 -11.37 17.73
CA ASN A 46 20.49 -10.21 17.41
C ASN A 46 19.80 -8.87 17.69
N PHE A 47 18.48 -8.77 17.50
CA PHE A 47 17.77 -7.48 17.50
C PHE A 47 16.58 -7.40 18.45
N GLY A 48 16.06 -8.52 18.91
CA GLY A 48 14.81 -8.63 19.70
C GLY A 48 14.86 -7.96 21.06
N GLN A 49 16.06 -7.78 21.65
CA GLN A 49 16.26 -7.05 22.90
C GLN A 49 16.46 -5.53 22.71
N SER A 50 16.43 -5.04 21.47
CA SER A 50 16.58 -3.60 21.22
C SER A 50 15.36 -2.84 21.73
N GLU A 51 15.57 -1.69 22.39
CA GLU A 51 14.50 -0.74 22.75
C GLU A 51 13.74 -0.19 21.54
N ARG A 52 14.28 -0.39 20.33
CA ARG A 52 13.65 -0.03 19.06
C ARG A 52 12.79 -1.14 18.48
N MET A 53 12.60 -2.26 19.18
CA MET A 53 11.60 -3.24 18.79
C MET A 53 10.22 -2.85 19.32
N LEU A 54 9.19 -3.10 18.50
CA LEU A 54 7.81 -2.82 18.85
C LEU A 54 7.28 -3.95 19.75
N HIS A 55 7.02 -3.61 21.01
CA HIS A 55 6.21 -4.43 21.90
C HIS A 55 4.75 -4.01 21.78
N TYR A 56 3.86 -4.98 21.63
CA TYR A 56 2.43 -4.76 21.49
C TYR A 56 1.64 -5.77 22.32
N ALA A 57 0.60 -5.29 23.01
CA ALA A 57 -0.18 -6.04 23.98
C ALA A 57 0.71 -6.78 25.01
N HIS A 58 0.88 -8.09 24.85
CA HIS A 58 1.56 -8.95 25.82
C HIS A 58 2.97 -9.38 25.40
N GLY A 59 3.49 -8.95 24.24
CA GLY A 59 4.76 -9.46 23.72
C GLY A 59 5.43 -8.61 22.65
N LEU A 60 6.56 -9.10 22.15
CA LEU A 60 7.26 -8.56 20.99
C LEU A 60 6.44 -8.84 19.73
N LEU A 61 6.09 -7.81 18.95
CA LEU A 61 5.36 -8.00 17.71
C LEU A 61 6.24 -8.73 16.69
N VAL A 62 5.72 -9.83 16.13
CA VAL A 62 6.33 -10.55 15.00
C VAL A 62 5.23 -10.84 13.98
N SER A 63 5.57 -10.75 12.70
CA SER A 63 4.67 -11.02 11.59
C SER A 63 5.35 -11.94 10.56
N THR A 64 4.57 -12.43 9.62
CA THR A 64 5.05 -13.14 8.44
C THR A 64 4.19 -12.83 7.24
N PHE A 65 4.76 -12.95 6.05
CA PHE A 65 4.06 -12.99 4.77
C PHE A 65 4.11 -14.42 4.20
N ALA A 66 3.00 -14.93 3.67
CA ALA A 66 2.90 -16.25 3.00
C ALA A 66 3.28 -17.47 3.87
N GLY A 67 2.94 -17.47 5.16
CA GLY A 67 3.32 -18.53 6.12
C GLY A 67 2.44 -19.78 6.11
N GLU A 68 1.38 -19.83 5.30
CA GLU A 68 0.36 -20.88 5.37
C GLU A 68 0.82 -22.27 4.91
N ARG A 69 1.98 -22.35 4.26
CA ARG A 69 2.60 -23.61 3.82
C ARG A 69 3.80 -24.04 4.67
N SER A 70 4.20 -23.24 5.64
CA SER A 70 5.30 -23.56 6.54
C SER A 70 4.91 -24.71 7.45
N SER A 71 5.72 -25.78 7.47
CA SER A 71 5.41 -27.00 8.21
C SER A 71 6.27 -27.19 9.46
N PHE A 72 7.56 -26.87 9.40
CA PHE A 72 8.54 -27.11 10.48
C PHE A 72 8.46 -28.54 11.08
N GLN A 73 8.12 -29.54 10.26
CA GLN A 73 7.80 -30.93 10.67
C GLN A 73 6.74 -31.03 11.78
N GLN A 74 5.80 -30.11 11.83
CA GLN A 74 4.64 -30.15 12.71
C GLN A 74 3.42 -30.69 11.94
N PRO A 75 2.48 -31.38 12.63
CA PRO A 75 1.38 -32.08 11.96
C PRO A 75 0.31 -31.16 11.35
N THR A 76 0.21 -29.92 11.81
CA THR A 76 -0.77 -28.92 11.37
C THR A 76 -0.17 -27.53 11.30
N LEU A 77 -0.80 -26.62 10.55
CA LEU A 77 -0.39 -25.21 10.47
C LEU A 77 -0.37 -24.53 11.84
N ASP A 78 -1.38 -24.77 12.68
CA ASP A 78 -1.46 -24.18 14.03
C ASP A 78 -0.34 -24.71 14.94
N SER A 79 -0.04 -26.01 14.88
CA SER A 79 1.11 -26.57 15.61
C SER A 79 2.46 -26.09 15.06
N ALA A 80 2.57 -25.82 13.76
CA ALA A 80 3.76 -25.26 13.13
C ALA A 80 4.07 -23.87 13.69
N TRP A 81 3.09 -22.97 13.66
CA TRP A 81 3.26 -21.62 14.17
C TRP A 81 3.30 -21.54 15.70
N SER A 82 2.67 -22.48 16.41
CA SER A 82 2.86 -22.63 17.87
C SER A 82 4.32 -23.00 18.20
N PHE A 83 4.90 -23.96 17.49
CA PHE A 83 6.31 -24.33 17.64
C PHE A 83 7.23 -23.15 17.35
N VAL A 84 7.01 -22.41 16.25
CA VAL A 84 7.81 -21.21 15.94
C VAL A 84 7.69 -20.17 17.06
N LYS A 85 6.46 -19.83 17.49
CA LYS A 85 6.20 -18.85 18.54
C LYS A 85 6.91 -19.21 19.85
N GLU A 86 6.90 -20.48 20.24
CA GLU A 86 7.62 -20.98 21.43
C GLU A 86 9.14 -20.86 21.28
N ARG A 87 9.69 -21.25 20.12
CA ARG A 87 11.14 -21.17 19.84
C ARG A 87 11.64 -19.73 19.84
N LEU A 88 10.89 -18.83 19.20
CA LEU A 88 11.19 -17.39 19.20
C LEU A 88 11.12 -16.83 20.61
N SER A 89 10.06 -17.15 21.37
CA SER A 89 9.92 -16.69 22.75
C SER A 89 11.06 -17.15 23.65
N SER A 90 11.47 -18.41 23.51
CA SER A 90 12.60 -18.98 24.26
C SER A 90 13.93 -18.33 23.90
N ALA A 91 14.16 -18.03 22.62
CA ALA A 91 15.40 -17.43 22.13
C ALA A 91 15.67 -16.04 22.75
N ILE A 92 14.61 -15.28 23.02
CA ILE A 92 14.71 -13.93 23.61
C ILE A 92 14.13 -13.81 25.03
N GLN A 93 13.73 -14.92 25.65
CA GLN A 93 13.12 -14.95 26.98
C GLN A 93 11.99 -13.92 27.15
N SER A 94 11.17 -13.74 26.11
CA SER A 94 10.09 -12.74 26.05
C SER A 94 8.91 -13.28 25.26
N PRO A 95 7.65 -12.99 25.63
CA PRO A 95 6.49 -13.43 24.86
C PRO A 95 6.50 -12.85 23.44
N ILE A 96 5.98 -13.61 22.49
CA ILE A 96 5.78 -13.16 21.11
C ILE A 96 4.30 -12.84 20.91
N HIS A 97 4.00 -11.69 20.30
CA HIS A 97 2.68 -11.33 19.80
C HIS A 97 2.69 -11.50 18.28
N TYR A 98 2.08 -12.57 17.78
CA TYR A 98 2.19 -13.02 16.39
C TYR A 98 0.97 -12.61 15.56
N VAL A 99 1.21 -11.74 14.57
CA VAL A 99 0.17 -11.17 13.68
C VAL A 99 0.57 -11.37 12.22
N PRO A 100 0.34 -12.55 11.62
CA PRO A 100 0.77 -12.85 10.26
C PRO A 100 -0.25 -12.48 9.17
N SER A 101 0.25 -12.35 7.94
CA SER A 101 -0.53 -12.49 6.72
C SER A 101 -0.45 -13.92 6.21
N LEU A 102 -1.48 -14.71 6.52
CA LEU A 102 -1.66 -16.07 6.00
C LEU A 102 -2.72 -16.04 4.89
N PHE A 103 -2.48 -16.72 3.78
CA PHE A 103 -3.44 -16.79 2.67
C PHE A 103 -4.37 -17.99 2.83
N ILE A 104 -5.15 -17.99 3.92
CA ILE A 104 -6.10 -19.05 4.29
C ILE A 104 -7.52 -18.49 4.44
N ASP A 105 -8.49 -19.39 4.62
CA ASP A 105 -9.85 -19.03 4.99
C ASP A 105 -9.87 -18.30 6.35
N PRO A 106 -10.38 -17.05 6.43
CA PRO A 106 -10.44 -16.28 7.67
C PRO A 106 -11.25 -16.93 8.79
N GLU A 107 -12.21 -17.80 8.46
CA GLU A 107 -12.95 -18.55 9.50
C GLU A 107 -12.03 -19.43 10.34
N LEU A 108 -10.83 -19.75 9.85
CA LEU A 108 -9.82 -20.52 10.56
C LEU A 108 -9.05 -19.68 11.59
N TYR A 109 -8.97 -18.36 11.45
CA TYR A 109 -8.19 -17.52 12.38
C TYR A 109 -8.63 -17.68 13.83
N SER A 110 -9.95 -17.68 14.07
CA SER A 110 -10.53 -17.86 15.42
C SER A 110 -10.23 -19.23 16.05
N LYS A 111 -9.81 -20.22 15.24
CA LYS A 111 -9.53 -21.60 15.68
C LYS A 111 -8.04 -21.85 15.91
N MET A 112 -7.17 -20.97 15.43
CA MET A 112 -5.71 -21.10 15.54
C MET A 112 -5.21 -20.47 16.83
N LYS A 113 -4.66 -21.28 17.73
CA LYS A 113 -4.11 -20.81 19.01
C LYS A 113 -2.76 -20.12 18.86
N SER A 114 -2.06 -20.35 17.75
CA SER A 114 -0.78 -19.72 17.48
C SER A 114 -0.90 -18.21 17.21
N LEU A 115 -2.07 -17.73 16.79
CA LEU A 115 -2.28 -16.36 16.33
C LEU A 115 -2.73 -15.44 17.47
N ASP A 116 -2.18 -14.22 17.51
CA ASP A 116 -2.67 -13.14 18.38
C ASP A 116 -3.41 -12.04 17.59
N GLY A 117 -3.36 -12.13 16.27
CA GLY A 117 -4.09 -11.28 15.32
C GLY A 117 -3.85 -11.78 13.90
N ALA A 118 -4.40 -11.08 12.91
CA ALA A 118 -4.17 -11.36 11.50
C ALA A 118 -3.90 -10.06 10.74
N PHE A 119 -2.99 -10.12 9.77
CA PHE A 119 -2.73 -9.04 8.84
C PHE A 119 -3.30 -9.37 7.46
N ASN A 120 -4.30 -8.60 7.05
CA ASN A 120 -4.92 -8.77 5.75
C ASN A 120 -4.16 -8.01 4.65
N TRP A 121 -3.12 -8.62 4.08
CA TRP A 121 -2.36 -8.03 2.98
C TRP A 121 -3.22 -7.76 1.73
N ASN A 122 -3.94 -8.79 1.29
CA ASN A 122 -4.73 -8.79 0.05
C ASN A 122 -5.95 -7.86 0.11
N GLY A 123 -6.42 -7.55 1.31
CA GLY A 123 -7.45 -6.56 1.60
C GLY A 123 -7.05 -5.13 1.26
N SER A 124 -5.83 -4.88 0.76
CA SER A 124 -5.48 -3.58 0.20
C SER A 124 -6.15 -3.31 -1.15
N TRP A 125 -6.44 -4.35 -1.93
CA TRP A 125 -6.95 -4.24 -3.31
C TRP A 125 -8.25 -5.04 -3.54
N PRO A 126 -9.06 -4.67 -4.56
CA PRO A 126 -10.25 -5.42 -4.93
C PRO A 126 -9.89 -6.65 -5.79
N LEU A 127 -9.31 -7.68 -5.17
CA LEU A 127 -8.75 -8.84 -5.88
C LEU A 127 -9.79 -9.78 -6.53
N HIS A 128 -11.08 -9.61 -6.23
CA HIS A 128 -12.17 -10.36 -6.88
C HIS A 128 -12.41 -9.91 -8.32
N LEU A 129 -11.95 -8.72 -8.70
CA LEU A 129 -12.16 -8.18 -10.03
C LEU A 129 -11.32 -8.95 -11.06
N ASP A 130 -11.95 -9.21 -12.19
CA ASP A 130 -11.34 -9.78 -13.39
C ASP A 130 -11.90 -9.11 -14.67
N SER A 131 -11.49 -9.60 -15.83
CA SER A 131 -11.90 -9.05 -17.13
C SER A 131 -13.40 -9.13 -17.40
N ASP A 132 -14.09 -10.06 -16.73
CA ASP A 132 -15.49 -10.38 -16.96
C ASP A 132 -16.40 -9.67 -15.95
N SER A 133 -15.80 -9.03 -14.94
CA SER A 133 -16.50 -8.26 -13.92
C SER A 133 -17.32 -7.12 -14.53
N PRO A 134 -18.56 -6.90 -14.06
CA PRO A 134 -19.41 -5.81 -14.53
C PRO A 134 -18.70 -4.45 -14.43
N ARG A 135 -18.87 -3.60 -15.46
CA ARG A 135 -18.20 -2.29 -15.52
C ARG A 135 -18.44 -1.44 -14.26
N ARG A 136 -19.65 -1.47 -13.72
CA ARG A 136 -20.01 -0.73 -12.50
C ARG A 136 -19.20 -1.19 -11.28
N GLU A 137 -18.90 -2.48 -11.19
CA GLU A 137 -18.09 -3.07 -10.13
C GLU A 137 -16.61 -2.72 -10.30
N ILE A 138 -16.11 -2.71 -11.54
CA ILE A 138 -14.76 -2.22 -11.84
C ILE A 138 -14.63 -0.72 -11.51
N GLU A 139 -15.67 0.10 -11.70
CA GLU A 139 -15.61 1.54 -11.44
C GLU A 139 -15.62 1.87 -9.95
N CYS A 140 -16.43 1.18 -9.15
CA CYS A 140 -16.53 1.39 -7.71
C CYS A 140 -16.67 0.04 -7.00
N PRO A 141 -15.56 -0.70 -6.84
CA PRO A 141 -15.62 -2.04 -6.26
C PRO A 141 -15.98 -1.97 -4.79
N VAL A 142 -16.67 -3.01 -4.33
CA VAL A 142 -16.83 -3.24 -2.90
C VAL A 142 -15.47 -3.61 -2.34
N LEU A 143 -15.10 -2.93 -1.27
CA LEU A 143 -13.82 -3.12 -0.60
C LEU A 143 -13.97 -4.20 0.47
N GLU A 144 -14.51 -5.38 0.14
CA GLU A 144 -14.62 -6.46 1.11
C GLU A 144 -13.22 -6.94 1.51
N THR A 145 -12.95 -6.93 2.81
CA THR A 145 -11.63 -7.25 3.34
C THR A 145 -11.43 -8.76 3.36
N ASP A 146 -12.45 -9.57 3.70
CA ASP A 146 -12.19 -10.96 4.10
C ASP A 146 -12.85 -12.07 3.27
N MET A 147 -13.77 -11.80 2.35
CA MET A 147 -14.42 -12.90 1.62
C MET A 147 -13.60 -13.47 0.45
N ASN A 148 -12.61 -12.73 -0.04
CA ASN A 148 -11.86 -13.07 -1.27
C ASN A 148 -10.44 -13.59 -1.02
N HIS A 149 -10.09 -13.92 0.23
CA HIS A 149 -8.74 -14.40 0.62
C HIS A 149 -8.30 -15.69 -0.08
N ILE A 150 -9.23 -16.45 -0.64
CA ILE A 150 -9.02 -17.86 -1.03
C ILE A 150 -8.67 -18.01 -2.53
N THR A 151 -8.84 -16.98 -3.37
CA THR A 151 -8.76 -17.18 -4.82
C THR A 151 -7.37 -16.87 -5.41
N LYS A 152 -6.60 -17.96 -5.56
CA LYS A 152 -5.48 -18.17 -6.50
C LYS A 152 -4.22 -17.33 -6.26
N PRO A 153 -3.27 -17.80 -5.41
CA PRO A 153 -1.90 -17.33 -5.53
C PRO A 153 -1.42 -17.62 -6.95
N GLN A 154 -1.20 -16.57 -7.76
CA GLN A 154 -0.61 -16.72 -9.08
C GLN A 154 0.81 -17.24 -8.90
N ARG A 155 0.96 -18.56 -9.01
CA ARG A 155 2.26 -19.22 -9.16
C ARG A 155 2.73 -18.99 -10.59
N THR A 156 3.20 -17.78 -10.88
CA THR A 156 3.96 -17.53 -12.10
C THR A 156 5.28 -16.91 -11.71
N TRP A 157 6.38 -17.52 -12.17
CA TRP A 157 7.71 -16.91 -12.19
C TRP A 157 7.71 -15.57 -12.97
N ASN A 158 6.65 -15.33 -13.77
CA ASN A 158 6.39 -14.10 -14.50
C ASN A 158 5.35 -13.26 -13.74
N LYS A 159 5.80 -12.35 -12.86
CA LYS A 159 4.97 -11.35 -12.16
C LYS A 159 4.63 -10.18 -13.10
N ASN A 160 3.82 -10.44 -14.12
CA ASN A 160 3.41 -9.40 -15.08
C ASN A 160 1.90 -9.11 -14.97
N TRP A 161 1.52 -8.43 -13.89
CA TRP A 161 0.16 -8.07 -13.55
C TRP A 161 0.17 -6.72 -12.81
N ILE A 162 -0.98 -6.08 -12.69
CA ILE A 162 -1.13 -4.85 -11.91
C ILE A 162 -2.15 -5.02 -10.79
N TYR A 163 -1.90 -4.39 -9.66
CA TYR A 163 -2.95 -4.11 -8.69
C TYR A 163 -3.76 -2.90 -9.16
N ARG A 164 -5.09 -3.04 -9.21
CA ARG A 164 -5.97 -1.91 -9.55
C ARG A 164 -5.95 -0.88 -8.42
N GLY A 165 -5.33 0.29 -8.66
CA GLY A 165 -5.26 1.42 -7.71
C GLY A 165 -6.33 2.52 -7.90
N ASP A 166 -7.26 2.32 -8.82
CA ASP A 166 -8.23 3.33 -9.25
C ASP A 166 -9.40 3.56 -8.28
N ASP A 167 -10.24 4.55 -8.57
CA ASP A 167 -11.38 4.97 -7.73
C ASP A 167 -10.94 5.47 -6.35
N TRP A 168 -9.90 6.30 -6.35
CA TRP A 168 -9.24 6.80 -5.14
C TRP A 168 -8.95 5.70 -4.11
N LEU A 169 -8.60 4.48 -4.54
CA LEU A 169 -8.52 3.29 -3.67
C LEU A 169 -7.77 3.57 -2.37
N PHE A 170 -6.63 4.26 -2.46
CA PHE A 170 -5.81 4.60 -1.30
C PHE A 170 -6.60 5.38 -0.24
N VAL A 171 -7.40 6.37 -0.65
CA VAL A 171 -8.25 7.17 0.25
C VAL A 171 -9.48 6.39 0.70
N ARG A 172 -10.14 5.64 -0.20
CA ARG A 172 -11.29 4.82 0.16
C ARG A 172 -10.95 3.76 1.22
N ARG A 173 -9.74 3.18 1.15
CA ARG A 173 -9.25 2.24 2.16
C ARG A 173 -9.03 2.93 3.51
N TRP A 174 -8.47 4.14 3.52
CA TRP A 174 -8.39 4.93 4.75
C TRP A 174 -9.76 5.25 5.36
N GLU A 175 -10.72 5.68 4.55
CA GLU A 175 -12.09 5.95 5.00
C GLU A 175 -12.74 4.69 5.58
N GLN A 176 -12.55 3.53 4.93
CA GLN A 176 -13.02 2.25 5.44
C GLN A 176 -12.40 1.90 6.79
N LEU A 177 -11.07 1.97 6.90
CA LEU A 177 -10.33 1.68 8.14
C LEU A 177 -10.78 2.59 9.30
N ILE A 178 -11.01 3.88 9.03
CA ILE A 178 -11.52 4.82 10.03
C ILE A 178 -12.95 4.46 10.45
N ALA A 179 -13.82 4.07 9.52
CA ALA A 179 -15.19 3.68 9.82
C ALA A 179 -15.29 2.40 10.67
N MET A 180 -14.31 1.50 10.55
CA MET A 180 -14.24 0.27 11.36
C MET A 180 -13.16 0.33 12.44
N ARG A 181 -12.68 1.53 12.82
CA ARG A 181 -11.50 1.70 13.68
C ARG A 181 -11.56 0.94 15.01
N ASP A 182 -12.75 0.77 15.58
CA ASP A 182 -12.94 0.09 16.86
C ASP A 182 -12.77 -1.44 16.76
N GLN A 183 -12.61 -1.95 15.53
CA GLN A 183 -12.33 -3.36 15.22
C GLN A 183 -10.89 -3.56 14.73
N ILE A 184 -10.09 -2.49 14.60
CA ILE A 184 -8.75 -2.53 14.02
C ILE A 184 -7.72 -2.03 15.03
N ASP A 185 -6.83 -2.94 15.43
CA ASP A 185 -5.77 -2.63 16.39
C ASP A 185 -4.57 -1.92 15.75
N ILE A 186 -4.19 -2.34 14.53
CA ILE A 186 -3.01 -1.87 13.81
C ILE A 186 -3.36 -1.68 12.33
N VAL A 187 -3.03 -0.51 11.79
CA VAL A 187 -3.05 -0.25 10.34
C VAL A 187 -1.63 -0.38 9.80
N GLN A 188 -1.46 -1.23 8.78
CA GLN A 188 -0.19 -1.36 8.05
C GLN A 188 -0.34 -0.75 6.66
N ILE A 189 0.67 0.01 6.23
CA ILE A 189 0.72 0.57 4.89
C ILE A 189 1.63 -0.27 4.01
N ILE A 190 1.04 -0.84 2.97
CA ILE A 190 1.72 -1.64 1.96
C ILE A 190 2.00 -0.72 0.76
N SER A 191 3.25 -0.35 0.51
CA SER A 191 4.47 -0.57 1.31
C SER A 191 5.33 0.68 1.36
N TRP A 192 6.43 0.65 2.14
CA TRP A 192 7.37 1.77 2.12
C TRP A 192 8.15 1.86 0.81
N ASN A 193 8.66 0.75 0.28
CA ASN A 193 9.62 0.76 -0.84
C ASN A 193 9.59 -0.49 -1.72
N ASP A 194 8.44 -1.16 -1.85
CA ASP A 194 8.30 -2.22 -2.87
C ASP A 194 8.12 -1.58 -4.24
N TYR A 195 9.26 -1.22 -4.85
CA TYR A 195 9.32 -0.59 -6.16
C TYR A 195 8.90 -1.55 -7.27
N GLY A 196 9.17 -2.86 -7.12
CA GLY A 196 8.89 -3.87 -8.13
C GLY A 196 7.39 -4.03 -8.40
N GLU A 197 6.57 -3.98 -7.35
CA GLU A 197 5.11 -4.10 -7.43
C GLU A 197 4.37 -2.74 -7.41
N SER A 198 5.12 -1.63 -7.50
CA SER A 198 4.59 -0.25 -7.64
C SER A 198 3.66 0.24 -6.53
N HIS A 199 3.61 -0.41 -5.37
CA HIS A 199 2.78 0.02 -4.23
C HIS A 199 3.58 0.72 -3.13
N TYR A 200 4.79 1.20 -3.42
CA TYR A 200 5.58 2.00 -2.49
C TYR A 200 4.91 3.36 -2.20
N ILE A 201 5.15 3.95 -1.03
CA ILE A 201 4.80 5.35 -0.75
C ILE A 201 6.02 6.18 -0.29
N GLY A 202 7.14 5.53 0.01
CA GLY A 202 8.38 6.18 0.37
C GLY A 202 9.08 6.81 -0.84
N PRO A 203 10.04 7.72 -0.59
CA PRO A 203 10.83 8.31 -1.65
C PRO A 203 11.63 7.22 -2.40
N ILE A 204 11.81 7.39 -3.72
CA ILE A 204 12.61 6.47 -4.54
C ILE A 204 14.09 6.61 -4.16
N LYS A 205 14.62 5.64 -3.41
CA LYS A 205 15.99 5.64 -2.89
C LYS A 205 16.55 4.23 -2.83
N GLY A 206 17.87 4.12 -2.94
CA GLY A 206 18.58 2.86 -2.78
C GLY A 206 18.38 1.92 -3.97
N ALA A 207 18.47 0.61 -3.70
CA ALA A 207 18.38 -0.40 -4.73
C ALA A 207 16.92 -0.62 -5.16
N GLN A 208 16.72 -0.65 -6.48
CA GLN A 208 15.47 -1.03 -7.10
C GLN A 208 15.65 -2.41 -7.76
N PRO A 209 14.73 -3.37 -7.58
CA PRO A 209 14.86 -4.72 -8.13
C PRO A 209 14.49 -4.76 -9.61
N ASN A 210 15.33 -4.17 -10.46
CA ASN A 210 15.12 -4.04 -11.92
C ASN A 210 13.81 -3.32 -12.31
N SER A 211 13.33 -2.40 -11.47
CA SER A 211 12.07 -1.66 -11.68
C SER A 211 12.25 -0.23 -12.17
N GLN A 212 13.50 0.19 -12.44
CA GLN A 212 13.85 1.56 -12.85
C GLN A 212 13.02 2.04 -14.04
N ALA A 213 12.74 1.14 -15.00
CA ALA A 213 11.99 1.46 -16.21
C ALA A 213 10.56 1.97 -15.97
N TRP A 214 9.93 1.62 -14.84
CA TRP A 214 8.58 2.10 -14.48
C TRP A 214 8.50 2.89 -13.17
N VAL A 215 9.61 2.98 -12.42
CA VAL A 215 9.67 3.68 -11.12
C VAL A 215 10.36 5.03 -11.23
N ASP A 216 11.43 5.15 -12.02
CA ASP A 216 12.17 6.41 -12.12
C ASP A 216 11.28 7.50 -12.73
N GLY A 217 11.15 8.63 -12.02
CA GLY A 217 10.26 9.73 -12.41
C GLY A 217 8.80 9.59 -11.94
N TYR A 218 8.46 8.57 -11.15
CA TYR A 218 7.12 8.33 -10.63
C TYR A 218 7.10 8.46 -9.10
N PRO A 219 7.20 9.69 -8.54
CA PRO A 219 7.21 9.90 -7.10
C PRO A 219 5.85 9.57 -6.50
N HIS A 220 5.85 9.02 -5.29
CA HIS A 220 4.64 8.69 -4.52
C HIS A 220 4.53 9.52 -3.21
N ASP A 221 5.42 10.49 -2.99
CA ASP A 221 5.54 11.23 -1.72
C ASP A 221 4.26 12.00 -1.32
N ALA A 222 3.41 12.36 -2.29
CA ALA A 222 2.14 13.02 -1.98
C ALA A 222 1.19 12.09 -1.19
N TRP A 223 1.28 10.77 -1.40
CA TRP A 223 0.54 9.80 -0.59
C TRP A 223 1.04 9.73 0.86
N LEU A 224 2.30 10.06 1.17
CA LEU A 224 2.77 10.19 2.56
C LEU A 224 2.05 11.33 3.29
N LYS A 225 1.81 12.45 2.60
CA LYS A 225 1.08 13.59 3.17
C LYS A 225 -0.39 13.23 3.44
N LEU A 226 -1.04 12.52 2.52
CA LEU A 226 -2.39 11.97 2.75
C LEU A 226 -2.39 10.98 3.93
N THR A 227 -1.40 10.08 3.98
CA THR A 227 -1.22 9.11 5.08
C THR A 227 -1.13 9.82 6.43
N ALA A 228 -0.40 10.94 6.52
CA ALA A 228 -0.31 11.71 7.77
C ALA A 228 -1.69 12.21 8.25
N TYR A 229 -2.54 12.70 7.33
CA TYR A 229 -3.89 13.14 7.66
C TYR A 229 -4.79 11.98 8.12
N PHE A 230 -4.88 10.91 7.32
CA PHE A 230 -5.78 9.79 7.62
C PHE A 230 -5.32 8.93 8.79
N SER A 231 -4.01 8.73 8.97
CA SER A 231 -3.49 8.03 10.15
C SER A 231 -3.77 8.78 11.45
N ARG A 232 -3.75 10.11 11.43
CA ARG A 232 -4.20 10.94 12.55
C ARG A 232 -5.69 10.76 12.79
N ALA A 233 -6.51 10.78 11.74
CA ALA A 233 -7.94 10.55 11.85
C ALA A 233 -8.28 9.18 12.46
N PHE A 234 -7.59 8.13 12.03
CA PHE A 234 -7.75 6.78 12.58
C PHE A 234 -7.43 6.73 14.08
N LYS A 235 -6.28 7.30 14.48
CA LYS A 235 -5.82 7.35 15.87
C LYS A 235 -6.78 8.15 16.76
N GLU A 236 -7.21 9.32 16.30
CA GLU A 236 -8.07 10.24 17.07
C GLU A 236 -9.55 9.87 17.01
N GLY A 237 -9.97 9.03 16.06
CA GLY A 237 -11.37 8.66 15.83
C GLY A 237 -12.21 9.76 15.19
N GLN A 238 -11.59 10.84 14.73
CA GLN A 238 -12.24 11.95 14.05
C GLN A 238 -11.30 12.57 13.03
N TYR A 239 -11.85 13.09 11.93
CA TYR A 239 -11.06 13.79 10.93
C TYR A 239 -10.48 15.10 11.49
N PRO A 240 -9.14 15.31 11.43
CA PRO A 240 -8.54 16.57 11.83
C PRO A 240 -9.05 17.73 10.98
N LEU A 241 -9.03 18.94 11.56
CA LEU A 241 -9.29 20.17 10.81
C LEU A 241 -8.26 20.33 9.70
N ILE A 242 -8.74 20.68 8.50
CA ILE A 242 -7.90 21.08 7.37
C ILE A 242 -7.64 22.58 7.48
N ASP A 243 -6.41 22.96 7.80
CA ASP A 243 -5.97 24.34 8.02
C ASP A 243 -5.08 24.90 6.89
N LYS A 244 -4.77 24.05 5.89
CA LYS A 244 -4.03 24.38 4.68
C LYS A 244 -4.78 23.88 3.44
N ASP A 245 -4.98 24.78 2.48
CA ASP A 245 -5.50 24.41 1.17
C ASP A 245 -4.45 23.60 0.43
N GLN A 246 -4.79 22.39 -0.01
CA GLN A 246 -3.88 21.50 -0.74
C GLN A 246 -4.63 20.70 -1.81
N ILE A 247 -3.95 20.41 -2.90
CA ILE A 247 -4.44 19.56 -3.97
C ILE A 247 -3.48 18.39 -4.10
N PHE A 248 -4.00 17.17 -4.09
CA PHE A 248 -3.28 15.94 -4.39
C PHE A 248 -3.82 15.37 -5.68
N ALA A 249 -2.95 14.94 -6.58
CA ALA A 249 -3.36 14.42 -7.87
C ALA A 249 -2.48 13.24 -8.27
N TRP A 250 -3.09 12.24 -8.90
CA TRP A 250 -2.34 11.14 -9.48
C TRP A 250 -3.03 10.54 -10.69
N ALA A 251 -2.21 10.03 -11.60
CA ALA A 251 -2.64 9.37 -12.80
C ALA A 251 -1.56 8.41 -13.30
N ARG A 252 -2.01 7.38 -14.01
CA ARG A 252 -1.17 6.52 -14.84
C ARG A 252 -0.71 7.30 -16.09
N PRO A 253 0.46 7.00 -16.67
CA PRO A 253 1.11 7.87 -17.66
C PRO A 253 0.61 7.71 -19.10
N HIS A 254 -0.23 6.72 -19.41
CA HIS A 254 -0.71 6.46 -20.78
C HIS A 254 -2.07 5.76 -20.76
N PRO A 255 -2.87 5.77 -21.85
CA PRO A 255 -4.14 5.04 -21.95
C PRO A 255 -4.02 3.52 -21.73
N ARG A 256 -5.07 2.87 -21.23
CA ARG A 256 -4.93 1.46 -20.74
C ARG A 256 -4.75 0.48 -21.89
N ASN A 257 -5.21 0.92 -23.05
CA ASN A 257 -5.12 0.23 -24.33
C ASN A 257 -3.99 0.77 -25.22
N ALA A 258 -3.13 1.66 -24.71
CA ALA A 258 -1.96 2.10 -25.45
C ALA A 258 -1.04 0.90 -25.71
N VAL A 259 -0.39 0.90 -26.88
CA VAL A 259 0.58 -0.12 -27.26
C VAL A 259 1.97 0.45 -27.04
N ALA A 260 2.75 -0.19 -26.17
CA ALA A 260 4.13 0.20 -25.93
C ALA A 260 4.98 -0.07 -27.18
N THR A 261 5.86 0.87 -27.52
CA THR A 261 6.66 0.79 -28.75
C THR A 261 7.95 0.00 -28.60
N ASN A 262 8.43 -0.21 -27.37
CA ASN A 262 9.71 -0.83 -27.10
C ASN A 262 9.77 -1.48 -25.70
N ASP A 263 8.80 -2.33 -25.38
CA ASP A 263 8.80 -3.11 -24.14
C ASP A 263 9.16 -4.57 -24.41
N PRO A 264 10.20 -5.13 -23.77
CA PRO A 264 10.47 -6.57 -23.82
C PRO A 264 9.44 -7.42 -23.06
N VAL A 265 8.63 -6.80 -22.19
CA VAL A 265 7.58 -7.45 -21.40
C VAL A 265 6.22 -7.20 -22.08
N PRO A 266 5.36 -8.22 -22.22
CA PRO A 266 4.02 -8.01 -22.77
C PRO A 266 3.17 -7.12 -21.84
N ARG A 267 2.06 -6.58 -22.36
CA ARG A 267 1.12 -5.81 -21.54
C ARG A 267 0.70 -6.63 -20.30
N PRO A 268 0.74 -6.05 -19.08
CA PRO A 268 0.43 -6.78 -17.86
C PRO A 268 -1.03 -7.24 -17.80
N ASN A 269 -1.25 -8.36 -17.10
CA ASN A 269 -2.58 -8.79 -16.72
C ASN A 269 -3.28 -7.71 -15.87
N HIS A 270 -4.60 -7.66 -15.95
CA HIS A 270 -5.46 -6.70 -15.23
C HIS A 270 -5.33 -5.23 -15.69
N ALA A 271 -4.56 -4.92 -16.74
CA ALA A 271 -4.52 -3.58 -17.36
C ALA A 271 -5.92 -3.01 -17.69
N ASN A 272 -6.83 -3.89 -18.10
CA ASN A 272 -8.23 -3.61 -18.42
C ASN A 272 -9.12 -3.25 -17.22
N LEU A 273 -8.64 -3.47 -15.98
CA LEU A 273 -9.35 -3.07 -14.75
C LEU A 273 -9.14 -1.59 -14.40
N THR A 274 -8.31 -0.89 -15.17
CA THR A 274 -8.00 0.53 -14.93
C THR A 274 -8.81 1.47 -15.79
N ASP A 275 -8.88 2.73 -15.37
CA ASP A 275 -9.52 3.86 -16.02
C ASP A 275 -8.49 4.90 -16.45
N ASP A 276 -8.77 5.58 -17.56
CA ASP A 276 -7.96 6.69 -18.06
C ASP A 276 -8.44 7.98 -17.36
N LYS A 277 -8.13 8.11 -16.06
CA LYS A 277 -8.59 9.19 -15.19
C LYS A 277 -7.44 9.86 -14.44
N LEU A 278 -7.59 11.16 -14.24
CA LEU A 278 -6.89 11.93 -13.22
C LEU A 278 -7.70 11.84 -11.92
N TRP A 279 -7.10 11.25 -10.91
CA TRP A 279 -7.67 11.19 -9.56
C TRP A 279 -7.16 12.39 -8.76
N VAL A 280 -8.07 13.11 -8.12
CA VAL A 280 -7.78 14.33 -7.35
C VAL A 280 -8.39 14.21 -5.96
N VAL A 281 -7.64 14.64 -4.95
CA VAL A 281 -8.14 14.86 -3.60
C VAL A 281 -7.81 16.29 -3.23
N VAL A 282 -8.83 17.04 -2.84
CA VAL A 282 -8.70 18.43 -2.46
C VAL A 282 -8.90 18.56 -0.97
N PHE A 283 -7.98 19.22 -0.29
CA PHE A 283 -8.14 19.70 1.08
C PHE A 283 -8.47 21.18 1.02
N ALA A 284 -9.69 21.55 1.38
CA ALA A 284 -10.16 22.93 1.37
C ALA A 284 -10.44 23.41 2.80
N LYS A 285 -9.83 24.52 3.20
CA LYS A 285 -10.05 25.14 4.52
C LYS A 285 -11.49 25.63 4.69
N THR A 286 -11.99 26.26 3.64
CA THR A 286 -13.36 26.76 3.49
C THR A 286 -13.82 26.51 2.06
N ALA A 287 -15.09 26.79 1.77
CA ALA A 287 -15.62 26.67 0.41
C ALA A 287 -14.71 27.35 -0.62
N ALA A 288 -14.57 26.70 -1.77
CA ALA A 288 -13.70 27.10 -2.87
C ALA A 288 -14.20 26.47 -4.18
N THR A 289 -13.71 26.98 -5.30
CA THR A 289 -14.00 26.44 -6.63
C THR A 289 -12.76 25.75 -7.18
N ILE A 290 -12.92 24.53 -7.69
CA ILE A 290 -11.84 23.71 -8.24
C ILE A 290 -11.96 23.66 -9.75
N SER A 291 -10.88 24.03 -10.44
CA SER A 291 -10.75 23.96 -11.89
C SER A 291 -9.75 22.88 -12.26
N MET A 292 -10.20 21.80 -12.91
CA MET A 292 -9.33 20.75 -13.43
C MET A 292 -9.24 20.88 -14.95
N TYR A 293 -8.04 21.16 -15.46
CA TYR A 293 -7.80 21.49 -16.86
C TYR A 293 -7.47 20.24 -17.68
N GLY A 294 -7.97 20.25 -18.91
CA GLY A 294 -7.59 19.37 -20.01
C GLY A 294 -7.08 20.12 -21.21
N LYS A 295 -6.71 19.38 -22.25
CA LYS A 295 -6.22 19.93 -23.52
C LYS A 295 -7.21 20.86 -24.22
N GLY A 296 -8.52 20.69 -24.01
CA GLY A 296 -9.56 21.48 -24.68
C GLY A 296 -10.73 21.90 -23.79
N ASP A 297 -10.71 21.54 -22.51
CA ASP A 297 -11.81 21.78 -21.58
C ASP A 297 -11.31 22.09 -20.17
N VAL A 298 -12.21 22.63 -19.35
CA VAL A 298 -12.00 22.82 -17.92
C VAL A 298 -13.22 22.31 -17.19
N LYS A 299 -13.02 21.36 -16.27
CA LYS A 299 -14.07 20.88 -15.37
C LYS A 299 -14.03 21.68 -14.08
N VAL A 300 -15.10 22.43 -13.82
CA VAL A 300 -15.25 23.30 -12.65
C VAL A 300 -16.19 22.64 -11.63
N VAL A 301 -15.78 22.60 -10.36
CA VAL A 301 -16.56 22.01 -9.26
C VAL A 301 -16.43 22.86 -8.00
N ASP A 302 -17.55 23.23 -7.39
CA ASP A 302 -17.55 23.85 -6.06
C ASP A 302 -17.38 22.81 -4.97
N VAL A 303 -16.49 23.08 -4.01
CA VAL A 303 -16.22 22.23 -2.86
C VAL A 303 -16.51 22.98 -1.56
N ARG A 304 -16.87 22.23 -0.52
CA ARG A 304 -17.01 22.75 0.85
C ARG A 304 -15.70 22.63 1.60
N ALA A 305 -15.66 23.17 2.82
CA ALA A 305 -14.58 22.88 3.76
C ALA A 305 -14.47 21.37 4.00
N GLY A 306 -13.25 20.87 4.18
CA GLY A 306 -12.96 19.44 4.34
C GLY A 306 -12.19 18.88 3.15
N PHE A 307 -12.16 17.54 3.03
CA PHE A 307 -11.58 16.90 1.86
C PHE A 307 -12.66 16.50 0.85
N THR A 308 -12.36 16.62 -0.43
CA THR A 308 -13.25 16.19 -1.52
C THR A 308 -12.48 15.34 -2.52
N LYS A 309 -13.06 14.20 -2.90
CA LYS A 309 -12.54 13.33 -3.98
C LYS A 309 -13.14 13.79 -5.31
N LEU A 310 -12.29 14.16 -6.26
CA LEU A 310 -12.64 14.64 -7.60
C LEU A 310 -11.88 13.88 -8.68
N PHE A 311 -12.43 13.82 -9.88
CA PHE A 311 -11.76 13.19 -11.01
C PHE A 311 -12.13 13.88 -12.32
N ARG A 312 -11.28 13.71 -13.32
CA ARG A 312 -11.60 13.95 -14.73
C ARG A 312 -11.03 12.83 -15.59
N SER A 313 -11.65 12.59 -16.74
CA SER A 313 -11.07 11.73 -17.76
C SER A 313 -9.81 12.37 -18.33
N LEU A 314 -8.83 11.56 -18.73
CA LEU A 314 -7.62 12.00 -19.38
C LEU A 314 -7.65 11.64 -20.87
N GLU A 315 -7.20 12.58 -21.70
CA GLU A 315 -6.96 12.35 -23.12
C GLU A 315 -5.47 12.44 -23.46
N PRO A 316 -4.96 11.70 -24.45
CA PRO A 316 -3.55 11.77 -24.80
C PRO A 316 -3.07 13.18 -25.12
N GLY A 317 -2.00 13.59 -24.44
CA GLY A 317 -1.46 14.94 -24.45
C GLY A 317 -1.91 15.83 -23.29
N ASP A 318 -2.86 15.39 -22.46
CA ASP A 318 -3.17 16.06 -21.20
C ASP A 318 -1.97 16.07 -20.26
N GLY A 319 -1.79 17.18 -19.54
CA GLY A 319 -0.97 17.25 -18.33
C GLY A 319 -1.84 17.16 -17.07
N ILE A 320 -1.21 17.27 -15.90
CA ILE A 320 -1.93 17.51 -14.65
C ILE A 320 -1.92 19.02 -14.42
N LYS A 321 -3.10 19.64 -14.40
CA LYS A 321 -3.26 21.01 -13.92
C LYS A 321 -4.59 21.13 -13.18
N VAL A 322 -4.51 21.46 -11.89
CA VAL A 322 -5.66 21.66 -11.01
C VAL A 322 -5.43 22.91 -10.17
N GLU A 323 -6.41 23.81 -10.17
CA GLU A 323 -6.38 25.05 -9.38
C GLU A 323 -7.53 25.05 -8.39
N MET A 324 -7.27 25.57 -7.18
CA MET A 324 -8.29 25.94 -6.21
C MET A 324 -8.37 27.45 -6.13
N GLU A 325 -9.53 28.01 -6.43
CA GLU A 325 -9.81 29.42 -6.36
C GLU A 325 -10.77 29.76 -5.22
N ARG A 326 -10.51 30.88 -4.54
CA ARG A 326 -11.42 31.47 -3.57
C ARG A 326 -11.45 32.98 -3.79
N ASN A 327 -12.63 33.52 -4.10
CA ASN A 327 -12.85 34.96 -4.34
C ASN A 327 -11.93 35.55 -5.43
N GLY A 328 -11.74 34.86 -6.56
CA GLY A 328 -10.88 35.34 -7.65
C GLY A 328 -9.38 35.13 -7.42
N ILE A 329 -8.97 34.47 -6.32
CA ILE A 329 -7.57 34.23 -5.97
C ILE A 329 -7.30 32.73 -5.97
N ILE A 330 -6.28 32.30 -6.70
CA ILE A 330 -5.77 30.92 -6.64
C ILE A 330 -5.07 30.73 -5.28
N VAL A 331 -5.63 29.86 -4.44
CA VAL A 331 -5.11 29.56 -3.08
C VAL A 331 -4.28 28.28 -3.03
N ALA A 332 -4.40 27.41 -4.05
CA ALA A 332 -3.54 26.26 -4.27
C ALA A 332 -3.52 25.89 -5.76
N GLU A 333 -2.37 25.46 -6.27
CA GLU A 333 -2.20 24.99 -7.65
C GLU A 333 -1.35 23.72 -7.66
N CYS A 334 -1.77 22.71 -8.41
CA CYS A 334 -1.00 21.52 -8.70
C CYS A 334 -0.83 21.39 -10.21
N SER A 335 0.37 21.68 -10.71
CA SER A 335 0.70 21.71 -12.15
C SER A 335 2.12 21.19 -12.44
N PRO A 336 2.42 19.90 -12.20
CA PRO A 336 3.73 19.33 -12.50
C PRO A 336 4.03 19.42 -14.01
N VAL A 337 5.21 19.90 -14.36
CA VAL A 337 5.63 20.04 -15.77
C VAL A 337 6.13 18.72 -16.35
N GLU A 338 6.49 17.77 -15.49
CA GLU A 338 7.08 16.48 -15.82
C GLU A 338 6.03 15.47 -16.29
N PHE A 339 4.76 15.65 -15.94
CA PHE A 339 3.70 14.72 -16.28
C PHE A 339 3.05 15.04 -17.62
N LYS A 340 2.91 13.99 -18.44
CA LYS A 340 2.08 14.01 -19.64
C LYS A 340 1.46 12.65 -19.86
N PHE A 341 0.18 12.64 -20.25
CA PHE A 341 -0.54 11.43 -20.60
C PHE A 341 -0.19 11.01 -22.03
N GLU A 342 0.75 10.08 -22.16
CA GLU A 342 1.39 9.72 -23.42
C GLU A 342 0.55 8.74 -24.24
N ALA A 343 0.31 9.08 -25.52
CA ALA A 343 -0.45 8.23 -26.45
C ALA A 343 0.30 6.93 -26.80
N ARG A 344 1.63 7.00 -26.85
CA ARG A 344 2.53 5.96 -27.36
C ARG A 344 3.69 5.80 -26.39
N PRO A 345 3.50 5.07 -25.27
CA PRO A 345 4.54 4.90 -24.28
C PRO A 345 5.67 4.01 -24.83
N LEU A 346 6.88 4.15 -24.28
CA LEU A 346 7.99 3.26 -24.61
C LEU A 346 7.81 1.88 -23.99
N VAL A 347 7.36 1.85 -22.73
CA VAL A 347 7.10 0.66 -21.91
C VAL A 347 5.68 0.67 -21.34
N TYR A 348 5.13 -0.48 -20.98
CA TYR A 348 3.84 -0.62 -20.30
C TYR A 348 3.94 -0.20 -18.83
N ASN A 349 4.14 1.09 -18.59
CA ASN A 349 4.21 1.64 -17.25
C ASN A 349 2.81 1.93 -16.68
N PHE A 350 2.36 1.08 -15.76
CA PHE A 350 1.11 1.26 -15.00
C PHE A 350 1.31 1.85 -13.60
N ASN A 351 2.53 2.25 -13.25
CA ASN A 351 2.84 2.96 -12.02
C ASN A 351 2.23 4.37 -12.07
N ALA A 352 1.72 4.85 -10.93
CA ALA A 352 1.06 6.15 -10.89
C ALA A 352 2.10 7.27 -10.76
N PHE A 353 1.93 8.36 -11.48
CA PHE A 353 2.60 9.60 -11.14
C PHE A 353 1.77 10.30 -10.08
N VAL A 354 2.36 10.63 -8.93
CA VAL A 354 1.63 11.23 -7.80
C VAL A 354 2.28 12.57 -7.44
N THR A 355 1.45 13.60 -7.29
CA THR A 355 1.90 14.96 -7.01
C THR A 355 0.94 15.69 -6.06
N CYS A 356 1.37 16.84 -5.55
CA CYS A 356 0.52 17.77 -4.83
C CYS A 356 1.01 19.22 -4.97
N SER A 357 0.15 20.18 -4.63
CA SER A 357 0.44 21.61 -4.51
C SER A 357 1.39 21.97 -3.38
#